data_AF-A0A4Y2T5U1-F1
#
_entry.id   AF-A0A4Y2T5U1-F1
#
_cell.length_a   1.000
_cell.length_b   1.000
_cell.length_c   1.000
_cell.angle_alpha   90.00
_cell.angle_beta   90.00
_cell.angle_gamma   90.00
#
_symmetry.space_group_name_H-M   'P 1'
#
loop_
_entity.id
_entity.type
_entity.pdbx_description
1 polymer ?
#
loop_
_entity_poly.entity_id
_entity_poly.type
_entity_poly.pdbx_seq_one_letter_code
_entity_poly.pdbx_strand_id
1 'polypeptide(L)'
;HVDIACDGEPPVIDPETGKDYYCGVGAGSKLCPAKTVCHKTQYFAKCCKVAPLVKSCEATPFGCCPDLRHTVLGPNNGGCPSICNCNHLGSYSLTCDPVSKQCPCKPGVGGLRCDRCEPGYWGLHKIGSGNSGCVHCNCNPYGSIRDDCEQTTGRCVCKHGVQGMKCDICPSGTILGPAGCMDGKKAIST
;
A
#
# COMPACT_ATOMS: atom_id res chain seq x y z
N HIS A 1 -26.21 -11.69 4.61
CA HIS A 1 -25.29 -11.92 3.48
C HIS A 1 -26.14 -12.43 2.32
N VAL A 2 -26.06 -11.80 1.15
CA VAL A 2 -26.70 -12.34 -0.06
C VAL A 2 -25.69 -13.32 -0.65
N ASP A 3 -26.02 -14.60 -0.66
CA ASP A 3 -25.17 -15.60 -1.30
C ASP A 3 -25.32 -15.43 -2.82
N ILE A 4 -24.25 -14.98 -3.49
CA ILE A 4 -24.23 -14.76 -4.94
C ILE A 4 -23.55 -15.96 -5.61
N ALA A 5 -24.20 -16.52 -6.62
CA ALA A 5 -23.62 -17.62 -7.39
C ALA A 5 -22.38 -17.15 -8.17
N CYS A 6 -21.37 -18.03 -8.24
CA CYS A 6 -20.15 -17.81 -9.02
C CYS A 6 -19.44 -16.47 -8.74
N ASP A 7 -19.49 -15.98 -7.49
CA ASP A 7 -18.87 -14.73 -7.05
C ASP A 7 -19.30 -13.50 -7.87
N GLY A 8 -20.51 -13.53 -8.44
CA GLY A 8 -21.08 -12.45 -9.25
C GLY A 8 -21.03 -12.68 -10.76
N GLU A 9 -20.32 -13.71 -11.23
CA GLU A 9 -20.27 -14.06 -12.65
C GLU A 9 -21.48 -14.92 -13.08
N PRO A 10 -21.87 -14.89 -14.37
CA PRO A 10 -22.92 -15.76 -14.89
C PRO A 10 -22.54 -17.25 -14.78
N PRO A 11 -23.43 -18.11 -14.24
CA PRO A 11 -23.25 -19.55 -14.27
C PRO A 11 -23.12 -20.10 -15.69
N VAL A 12 -22.53 -21.29 -15.80
CA VAL A 12 -22.40 -21.98 -17.10
C VAL A 12 -23.79 -22.44 -17.55
N ILE A 13 -24.15 -22.14 -18.80
CA ILE A 13 -25.43 -22.53 -19.41
C ILE A 13 -25.30 -23.90 -20.07
N ASP A 14 -26.27 -24.77 -19.81
CA ASP A 14 -26.44 -26.06 -20.46
C ASP A 14 -26.95 -25.86 -21.89
N PRO A 15 -26.18 -26.24 -22.92
CA PRO A 15 -26.55 -26.03 -24.31
C PRO A 15 -27.78 -26.84 -24.74
N GLU A 16 -28.12 -27.91 -24.03
CA GLU A 16 -29.28 -28.74 -24.34
C GLU A 16 -30.60 -28.13 -23.83
N THR A 17 -30.53 -27.42 -22.69
CA THR A 17 -31.73 -26.91 -22.00
C THR A 17 -31.86 -25.39 -22.04
N GLY A 18 -30.78 -24.67 -22.38
CA GLY A 18 -30.72 -23.21 -22.35
C GLY A 18 -30.76 -22.61 -20.94
N LYS A 19 -30.59 -23.43 -19.90
CA LYS A 19 -30.63 -23.04 -18.48
C LYS A 19 -29.29 -23.26 -17.80
N ASP A 20 -29.08 -22.66 -16.63
CA ASP A 20 -27.87 -22.88 -15.83
C ASP A 20 -27.64 -24.37 -15.53
N TYR A 21 -26.40 -24.84 -15.66
CA TYR A 21 -25.99 -26.19 -15.27
C TYR A 21 -26.21 -26.39 -13.76
N TYR A 22 -27.17 -27.26 -13.42
CA TYR A 22 -27.46 -27.65 -12.05
C TYR A 22 -26.59 -28.85 -11.63
N CYS A 23 -25.79 -28.67 -10.58
CA CYS A 23 -24.87 -29.70 -10.07
C CYS A 23 -25.19 -30.11 -8.61
N GLY A 24 -26.41 -29.79 -8.16
CA GLY A 24 -26.92 -30.16 -6.84
C GLY A 24 -27.37 -31.61 -6.77
N VAL A 25 -28.31 -31.90 -5.87
CA VAL A 25 -28.85 -33.25 -5.64
C VAL A 25 -30.30 -33.27 -6.07
N GLY A 26 -30.68 -34.20 -6.95
CA GLY A 26 -32.05 -34.36 -7.42
C GLY A 26 -32.17 -34.46 -8.95
N ALA A 27 -33.40 -34.36 -9.43
CA ALA A 27 -33.72 -34.45 -10.85
C ALA A 27 -33.05 -33.31 -11.66
N GLY A 28 -32.41 -33.66 -12.77
CA GLY A 28 -31.68 -32.71 -13.61
C GLY A 28 -30.28 -32.35 -13.10
N SER A 29 -29.78 -33.01 -12.05
CA SER A 29 -28.37 -32.87 -11.64
C SER A 29 -27.44 -33.45 -12.70
N LYS A 30 -26.43 -32.66 -13.10
CA LYS A 30 -25.38 -33.04 -14.04
C LYS A 30 -24.00 -32.79 -13.44
N LEU A 31 -23.02 -33.56 -13.87
CA LEU A 31 -21.61 -33.25 -13.61
C LEU A 31 -21.25 -31.94 -14.34
N CYS A 32 -20.47 -31.11 -13.66
CA CYS A 32 -20.00 -29.88 -14.25
C CYS A 32 -19.04 -30.17 -15.43
N PRO A 33 -19.16 -29.43 -16.56
CA PRO A 33 -18.26 -29.55 -17.70
C PRO A 33 -16.79 -29.33 -17.35
N ALA A 34 -15.88 -29.74 -18.23
CA ALA A 34 -14.44 -29.51 -18.05
C ALA A 34 -14.11 -28.03 -17.79
N LYS A 35 -13.15 -27.77 -16.89
CA LYS A 35 -12.72 -26.43 -16.45
C LYS A 35 -13.79 -25.61 -15.72
N THR A 36 -14.79 -26.27 -15.16
CA THR A 36 -15.84 -25.65 -14.33
C THR A 36 -15.91 -26.36 -12.98
N VAL A 37 -16.40 -25.67 -11.95
CA VAL A 37 -16.53 -26.20 -10.59
C VAL A 37 -17.98 -26.03 -10.12
N CYS A 38 -18.46 -26.98 -9.32
CA CYS A 38 -19.79 -26.86 -8.73
C CYS A 38 -19.75 -25.95 -7.50
N HIS A 39 -20.33 -24.76 -7.61
CA HIS A 39 -20.52 -23.87 -6.48
C HIS A 39 -21.84 -24.23 -5.80
N LYS A 40 -21.74 -24.89 -4.63
CA LYS A 40 -22.87 -25.31 -3.80
C LYS A 40 -22.97 -24.44 -2.55
N THR A 41 -24.13 -23.86 -2.34
CA THR A 41 -24.55 -23.23 -1.08
C THR A 41 -25.81 -23.93 -0.59
N GLN A 42 -26.35 -23.46 0.54
CA GLN A 42 -27.66 -23.91 1.03
C GLN A 42 -28.83 -23.53 0.10
N TYR A 43 -28.64 -22.57 -0.82
CA TYR A 43 -29.70 -22.02 -1.68
C TYR A 43 -29.56 -22.43 -3.16
N PHE A 44 -28.35 -22.68 -3.66
CA PHE A 44 -28.13 -23.03 -5.05
C PHE A 44 -26.95 -23.99 -5.23
N ALA A 45 -26.96 -24.70 -6.35
CA ALA A 45 -25.87 -25.56 -6.78
C ALA A 45 -25.70 -25.43 -8.29
N LYS A 46 -24.80 -24.54 -8.70
CA LYS A 46 -24.59 -24.20 -10.12
C LYS A 46 -23.14 -24.42 -10.53
N CYS A 47 -22.92 -24.84 -11.77
CA CYS A 47 -21.57 -24.92 -12.32
C CYS A 47 -21.07 -23.52 -12.68
N CYS A 48 -19.93 -23.16 -12.12
CA CYS A 48 -19.25 -21.89 -12.34
C CYS A 48 -17.99 -22.14 -13.16
N LYS A 49 -17.67 -21.23 -14.08
CA LYS A 49 -16.34 -21.24 -14.69
C LYS A 49 -15.33 -21.10 -13.57
N VAL A 50 -14.30 -21.95 -13.57
CA VAL A 50 -13.14 -21.68 -12.73
C VAL A 50 -12.52 -20.44 -13.35
N ALA A 51 -12.72 -19.26 -12.73
CA ALA A 51 -11.85 -18.13 -13.04
C ALA A 51 -10.43 -18.66 -12.90
N PRO A 52 -9.51 -18.46 -13.87
CA PRO A 52 -8.14 -18.89 -13.70
C PRO A 52 -7.62 -18.28 -12.40
N LEU A 53 -7.51 -19.10 -11.35
CA LEU A 53 -7.25 -18.65 -9.99
C LEU A 53 -5.82 -18.14 -9.80
N VAL A 54 -5.03 -18.11 -10.86
CA VAL A 54 -3.70 -17.47 -10.86
C VAL A 54 -3.50 -16.94 -12.28
N LYS A 55 -3.23 -15.65 -12.44
CA LYS A 55 -2.38 -15.20 -13.56
C LYS A 55 -1.02 -15.83 -13.30
N SER A 56 -0.85 -17.09 -13.66
CA SER A 56 0.43 -17.79 -13.49
C SER A 56 1.49 -16.97 -14.21
N CYS A 57 2.61 -16.70 -13.53
CA CYS A 57 3.74 -16.01 -14.12
C CYS A 57 4.28 -16.77 -15.34
N GLU A 58 3.99 -18.07 -15.46
CA GLU A 58 4.30 -18.92 -16.62
C GLU A 58 3.63 -18.45 -17.92
N ALA A 59 2.49 -17.76 -17.84
CA ALA A 59 1.79 -17.23 -19.00
C ALA A 59 2.34 -15.87 -19.46
N THR A 60 3.36 -15.35 -18.80
CA THR A 60 3.94 -14.02 -19.08
C THR A 60 5.23 -14.15 -19.91
N PRO A 61 5.63 -13.11 -20.68
CA PRO A 61 6.76 -13.21 -21.61
C PRO A 61 8.09 -13.63 -21.02
N PHE A 62 8.34 -13.31 -19.74
CA PHE A 62 9.60 -13.63 -19.06
C PHE A 62 9.45 -14.73 -18.00
N GLY A 63 8.25 -15.28 -17.81
CA GLY A 63 8.01 -16.35 -16.86
C GLY A 63 8.04 -15.92 -15.39
N CYS A 64 8.42 -16.87 -14.53
CA CYS A 64 8.42 -16.74 -13.09
C CYS A 64 9.79 -16.38 -12.52
N CYS A 65 9.78 -15.59 -11.45
CA CYS A 65 10.93 -15.38 -10.60
C CYS A 65 11.39 -16.71 -9.99
N PRO A 66 12.63 -16.80 -9.48
CA PRO A 66 13.15 -18.02 -8.84
C PRO A 66 12.33 -18.52 -7.65
N ASP A 67 11.49 -17.66 -7.07
CA ASP A 67 10.57 -18.00 -5.98
C ASP A 67 9.25 -18.62 -6.45
N LEU A 68 9.03 -18.75 -7.76
CA LEU A 68 7.83 -19.27 -8.41
C LEU A 68 6.52 -18.55 -8.03
N ARG A 69 6.63 -17.39 -7.38
CA ARG A 69 5.48 -16.63 -6.89
C ARG A 69 5.31 -15.32 -7.63
N HIS A 70 6.42 -14.68 -8.00
CA HIS A 70 6.40 -13.38 -8.67
C HIS A 70 6.68 -13.53 -10.16
N THR A 71 6.14 -12.61 -10.95
CA THR A 71 6.39 -12.51 -12.39
C THR A 71 7.72 -11.80 -12.65
N VAL A 72 8.51 -12.30 -13.61
CA VAL A 72 9.68 -11.58 -14.11
C VAL A 72 9.22 -10.39 -14.97
N LEU A 73 9.67 -9.19 -14.63
CA LEU A 73 9.26 -7.95 -15.31
C LEU A 73 10.23 -7.50 -16.40
N GLY A 74 11.43 -8.09 -16.46
CA GLY A 74 12.41 -7.82 -17.50
C GLY A 74 13.57 -8.83 -17.55
N PRO A 75 14.54 -8.63 -18.46
CA PRO A 75 15.66 -9.55 -18.65
C PRO A 75 16.46 -9.80 -17.36
N ASN A 76 17.14 -10.94 -17.28
CA ASN A 76 18.01 -11.32 -16.15
C ASN A 76 17.28 -11.25 -14.78
N ASN A 77 16.07 -11.81 -14.69
CA ASN A 77 15.21 -11.76 -13.51
C ASN A 77 14.87 -10.33 -13.04
N GLY A 78 14.84 -9.38 -13.99
CA GLY A 78 14.52 -7.99 -13.72
C GLY A 78 13.18 -7.85 -12.99
N GLY A 79 13.18 -7.11 -11.89
CA GLY A 79 12.00 -6.87 -11.07
C GLY A 79 11.70 -7.95 -10.03
N CYS A 80 12.44 -9.05 -9.98
CA CYS A 80 12.26 -10.08 -8.95
C CYS A 80 12.69 -9.61 -7.55
N PRO A 81 12.01 -10.06 -6.48
CA PRO A 81 12.32 -9.65 -5.10
C PRO A 81 13.77 -9.87 -4.69
N SER A 82 14.39 -10.97 -5.17
CA SER A 82 15.79 -11.32 -4.89
C SER A 82 16.80 -10.27 -5.38
N ILE A 83 16.43 -9.45 -6.36
CA ILE A 83 17.28 -8.37 -6.89
C ILE A 83 16.88 -7.02 -6.29
N CYS A 84 15.58 -6.82 -6.03
CA CYS A 84 15.04 -5.54 -5.62
C CYS A 84 15.34 -5.21 -4.15
N ASN A 85 15.15 -6.16 -3.23
CA ASN A 85 15.25 -5.94 -1.78
C ASN A 85 14.38 -4.77 -1.28
N CYS A 86 13.14 -4.65 -1.77
CA CYS A 86 12.21 -3.62 -1.34
C CYS A 86 11.82 -3.80 0.14
N ASN A 87 11.73 -2.70 0.87
CA ASN A 87 11.29 -2.71 2.27
C ASN A 87 9.78 -2.97 2.34
N HIS A 88 9.38 -4.06 3.00
CA HIS A 88 7.97 -4.48 3.07
C HIS A 88 7.03 -3.47 3.79
N LEU A 89 7.56 -2.63 4.69
CA LEU A 89 6.77 -1.58 5.33
C LEU A 89 6.60 -0.41 4.37
N GLY A 90 7.69 0.01 3.74
CA GLY A 90 7.78 1.22 2.93
C GLY A 90 7.35 1.06 1.47
N SER A 91 7.23 -0.17 0.94
CA SER A 91 6.86 -0.44 -0.45
C SER A 91 5.46 -1.06 -0.58
N TYR A 92 4.84 -0.88 -1.75
CA TYR A 92 3.59 -1.55 -2.13
C TYR A 92 3.79 -2.99 -2.61
N SER A 93 4.99 -3.33 -3.09
CA SER A 93 5.36 -4.64 -3.61
C SER A 93 6.81 -4.95 -3.26
N LEU A 94 7.16 -6.24 -3.30
CA LEU A 94 8.54 -6.72 -3.23
C LEU A 94 9.23 -6.75 -4.59
N THR A 95 8.47 -6.58 -5.68
CA THR A 95 8.99 -6.37 -7.03
C THR A 95 9.31 -4.89 -7.27
N CYS A 96 10.21 -4.62 -8.20
CA CYS A 96 10.67 -3.28 -8.56
C CYS A 96 10.68 -3.08 -10.08
N ASP A 97 10.88 -1.84 -10.51
CA ASP A 97 11.12 -1.56 -11.92
C ASP A 97 12.37 -2.32 -12.42
N PRO A 98 12.28 -3.07 -13.54
CA PRO A 98 13.34 -3.97 -13.96
C PRO A 98 14.63 -3.24 -14.38
N VAL A 99 14.54 -1.96 -14.77
CA VAL A 99 15.65 -1.15 -15.28
C VAL A 99 16.27 -0.31 -14.16
N SER A 100 15.51 0.62 -13.60
CA SER A 100 15.94 1.54 -12.53
C SER A 100 16.14 0.86 -11.19
N LYS A 101 15.55 -0.33 -10.98
CA LYS A 101 15.48 -1.04 -9.69
C LYS A 101 14.71 -0.28 -8.61
N GLN A 102 13.98 0.78 -8.96
CA GLN A 102 13.18 1.54 -8.01
C GLN A 102 11.99 0.71 -7.55
N CYS A 103 11.90 0.51 -6.23
CA CYS A 103 10.73 -0.09 -5.59
C CYS A 103 9.56 0.90 -5.57
N PRO A 104 8.31 0.41 -5.64
CA PRO A 104 7.12 1.28 -5.58
C PRO A 104 6.89 1.73 -4.13
N CYS A 105 7.41 2.91 -3.77
CA CYS A 105 7.33 3.44 -2.41
C CYS A 105 5.94 3.95 -2.05
N LYS A 106 5.58 3.80 -0.77
CA LYS A 106 4.39 4.39 -0.17
C LYS A 106 4.57 5.92 0.02
N PRO A 107 3.49 6.68 0.25
CA PRO A 107 3.58 8.14 0.37
C PRO A 107 4.58 8.59 1.44
N GLY A 108 5.44 9.55 1.09
CA GLY A 108 6.47 10.10 1.98
C GLY A 108 7.63 9.14 2.29
N VAL A 109 7.66 7.96 1.67
CA VAL A 109 8.76 6.98 1.78
C VAL A 109 9.66 7.12 0.56
N GLY A 110 10.97 7.10 0.78
CA GLY A 110 11.96 7.30 -0.26
C GLY A 110 13.12 6.31 -0.21
N GLY A 111 14.05 6.51 -1.15
CA GLY A 111 15.17 5.61 -1.40
C GLY A 111 14.82 4.52 -2.41
N LEU A 112 15.84 3.93 -3.03
CA LEU A 112 15.69 2.91 -4.07
C LEU A 112 14.87 1.70 -3.58
N ARG A 113 14.98 1.40 -2.28
CA ARG A 113 14.35 0.27 -1.60
C ARG A 113 13.18 0.68 -0.69
N CYS A 114 12.78 1.95 -0.70
CA CYS A 114 11.75 2.50 0.19
C CYS A 114 12.04 2.25 1.68
N ASP A 115 13.30 2.39 2.08
CA ASP A 115 13.83 2.01 3.38
C ASP A 115 13.98 3.18 4.36
N ARG A 116 13.54 4.37 3.98
CA ARG A 116 13.57 5.58 4.79
C ARG A 116 12.41 6.52 4.45
N CYS A 117 12.09 7.44 5.34
CA CYS A 117 11.20 8.54 4.97
C CYS A 117 11.96 9.56 4.12
N GLU A 118 11.24 10.23 3.23
CA GLU A 118 11.77 11.37 2.49
C GLU A 118 12.09 12.53 3.45
N PRO A 119 13.00 13.45 3.08
CA PRO A 119 13.22 14.67 3.85
C PRO A 119 11.89 15.40 4.09
N GLY A 120 11.67 15.86 5.33
CA GLY A 120 10.38 16.44 5.73
C GLY A 120 9.31 15.42 6.14
N TYR A 121 9.63 14.12 6.18
CA TYR A 121 8.75 13.06 6.65
C TYR A 121 9.41 12.17 7.72
N TRP A 122 8.59 11.47 8.51
CA TRP A 122 9.03 10.58 9.57
C TRP A 122 8.06 9.41 9.79
N GLY A 123 8.49 8.41 10.56
CA GLY A 123 7.61 7.36 11.07
C GLY A 123 7.44 6.13 10.18
N LEU A 124 8.50 5.68 9.46
CA LEU A 124 8.46 4.43 8.68
C LEU A 124 7.95 3.23 9.49
N HIS A 125 8.39 3.11 10.75
CA HIS A 125 7.97 2.06 11.69
C HIS A 125 6.49 2.14 12.11
N LYS A 126 5.79 3.24 11.81
CA LYS A 126 4.36 3.41 12.10
C LYS A 126 3.47 2.99 10.93
N ILE A 127 4.06 2.65 9.78
CA ILE A 127 3.31 2.15 8.64
C ILE A 127 2.72 0.79 8.99
N GLY A 128 1.41 0.62 8.77
CA GLY A 128 0.67 -0.60 9.14
C GLY A 128 0.14 -0.64 10.58
N SER A 129 0.52 0.33 11.42
CA SER A 129 0.01 0.49 12.80
C SER A 129 -0.76 1.80 13.00
N GLY A 130 -1.33 2.34 11.91
CA GLY A 130 -2.13 3.57 11.93
C GLY A 130 -1.84 4.53 10.78
N ASN A 131 -0.75 4.34 10.03
CA ASN A 131 -0.42 5.16 8.86
C ASN A 131 -0.25 4.32 7.59
N SER A 132 -0.60 4.90 6.45
CA SER A 132 -0.43 4.31 5.10
C SER A 132 0.90 4.68 4.43
N GLY A 133 1.69 5.56 5.05
CA GLY A 133 2.98 6.06 4.58
C GLY A 133 3.72 6.79 5.70
N CYS A 134 4.82 7.47 5.38
CA CYS A 134 5.45 8.36 6.35
C CYS A 134 4.60 9.62 6.57
N VAL A 135 4.71 10.21 7.75
CA VAL A 135 3.95 11.38 8.18
C VAL A 135 4.79 12.63 8.00
N HIS A 136 4.19 13.71 7.53
CA HIS A 136 4.89 14.98 7.35
C HIS A 136 5.39 15.54 8.70
N CYS A 137 6.57 16.16 8.69
CA CYS A 137 7.22 16.70 9.87
C CYS A 137 6.42 17.86 10.46
N ASN A 138 5.84 18.74 9.63
CA ASN A 138 5.09 19.93 10.06
C ASN A 138 5.86 20.80 11.07
N CYS A 139 7.17 20.96 10.87
CA CYS A 139 7.99 21.84 11.67
C CYS A 139 7.58 23.30 11.43
N ASN A 140 7.37 24.06 12.51
CA ASN A 140 6.97 25.45 12.39
C ASN A 140 8.13 26.26 11.76
N PRO A 141 7.93 26.97 10.64
CA PRO A 141 9.00 27.65 9.92
C PRO A 141 9.62 28.82 10.72
N TYR A 142 8.88 29.38 11.67
CA TYR A 142 9.35 30.46 12.52
C TYR A 142 10.11 29.96 13.74
N GLY A 143 9.72 28.80 14.27
CA GLY A 143 10.33 28.23 15.47
C GLY A 143 11.40 27.18 15.21
N SER A 144 11.48 26.61 14.01
CA SER A 144 12.43 25.54 13.67
C SER A 144 13.66 26.08 12.94
N ILE A 145 14.80 25.40 13.11
CA ILE A 145 16.04 25.70 12.38
C ILE A 145 15.96 25.17 10.94
N ARG A 146 15.26 24.05 10.74
CA ARG A 146 15.05 23.38 9.44
C ARG A 146 13.62 22.86 9.37
N ASP A 147 13.19 22.48 8.17
CA ASP A 147 11.86 21.94 7.86
C ASP A 147 11.77 20.40 8.03
N ASP A 148 12.91 19.71 8.05
CA ASP A 148 13.00 18.29 8.38
C ASP A 148 13.02 18.02 9.89
N CYS A 149 12.71 16.78 10.25
CA CYS A 149 12.62 16.30 11.62
C CYS A 149 13.28 14.93 11.77
N GLU A 150 13.51 14.53 13.02
CA GLU A 150 14.05 13.22 13.32
C GLU A 150 13.13 12.10 12.78
N GLN A 151 13.66 11.22 11.91
CA GLN A 151 12.85 10.25 11.16
C GLN A 151 12.07 9.25 12.02
N THR A 152 12.48 9.01 13.28
CA THR A 152 11.78 8.08 14.18
C THR A 152 10.76 8.79 15.06
N THR A 153 11.07 9.95 15.62
CA THR A 153 10.18 10.60 16.61
C THR A 153 9.31 11.70 16.00
N GLY A 154 9.70 12.23 14.85
CA GLY A 154 9.07 13.39 14.24
C GLY A 154 9.40 14.71 14.94
N ARG A 155 10.40 14.73 15.84
CA ARG A 155 10.82 15.94 16.56
C ARG A 155 11.61 16.86 15.66
N CYS A 156 11.17 18.11 15.58
CA CYS A 156 11.84 19.19 14.87
C CYS A 156 13.02 19.75 15.68
N VAL A 157 14.00 20.32 15.00
CA VAL A 157 15.10 21.03 15.66
C VAL A 157 14.68 22.49 15.88
N CYS A 158 14.43 22.86 17.14
CA CYS A 158 13.93 24.18 17.49
C CYS A 158 15.03 25.25 17.61
N LYS A 159 14.70 26.48 17.22
CA LYS A 159 15.50 27.67 17.52
C LYS A 159 15.60 27.88 19.03
N HIS A 160 16.59 28.64 19.46
CA HIS A 160 16.82 28.93 20.87
C HIS A 160 15.56 29.54 21.53
N GLY A 161 15.19 29.01 22.70
CA GLY A 161 14.02 29.47 23.46
C GLY A 161 12.65 28.97 22.96
N VAL A 162 12.59 28.28 21.82
CA VAL A 162 11.36 27.67 21.28
C VAL A 162 11.25 26.22 21.72
N GLN A 163 10.03 25.76 22.04
CA GLN A 163 9.74 24.41 22.55
C GLN A 163 8.64 23.72 21.73
N GLY A 164 8.35 22.47 22.09
CA GLY A 164 7.33 21.63 21.44
C GLY A 164 7.91 20.69 20.38
N MET A 165 7.15 19.66 20.02
CA MET A 165 7.58 18.69 18.99
C MET A 165 7.69 19.33 17.60
N LYS A 166 6.92 20.40 17.37
CA LYS A 166 6.82 21.13 16.11
C LYS A 166 7.38 22.55 16.20
N CYS A 167 8.09 22.86 17.29
CA CYS A 167 8.70 24.16 17.56
C CYS A 167 7.71 25.32 17.49
N ASP A 168 6.55 25.13 18.11
CA ASP A 168 5.38 26.01 18.07
C ASP A 168 5.02 26.59 19.45
N ILE A 169 5.81 26.26 20.49
CA ILE A 169 5.55 26.67 21.86
C ILE A 169 6.59 27.69 22.30
N CYS A 170 6.12 28.84 22.79
CA CYS A 170 6.96 29.89 23.35
C CYS A 170 6.73 30.03 24.87
N PRO A 171 7.72 30.50 25.64
CA PRO A 171 7.56 30.82 27.05
C PRO A 171 6.43 31.83 27.30
N SER A 172 5.82 31.78 28.49
CA SER A 172 4.74 32.68 28.87
C SER A 172 5.12 34.16 28.69
N GLY A 173 4.23 34.93 28.05
CA GLY A 173 4.45 36.35 27.75
C GLY A 173 5.17 36.64 26.43
N THR A 174 5.59 35.61 25.70
CA THR A 174 6.21 35.75 24.37
C THR A 174 5.33 35.15 23.28
N ILE A 175 5.49 35.65 22.05
CA ILE A 175 4.79 35.18 20.85
C ILE A 175 5.79 34.67 19.83
N LEU A 176 5.40 33.70 19.01
CA LEU A 176 6.24 33.16 17.95
C LEU A 176 6.24 34.10 16.74
N GLY A 177 7.41 34.62 16.38
CA GLY A 177 7.61 35.44 15.18
C GLY A 177 8.79 34.94 14.34
N PRO A 178 9.14 35.64 13.24
CA PRO A 178 10.11 35.13 12.25
C PRO A 178 11.50 34.73 12.79
N ALA A 179 11.95 35.40 13.86
CA ALA A 179 13.23 35.11 14.53
C ALA A 179 13.11 34.17 15.75
N GLY A 180 11.93 33.58 16.01
CA GLY A 180 11.65 32.77 17.19
C GLY A 180 10.71 33.48 18.18
N CYS A 181 10.82 33.15 19.46
CA CYS A 181 9.98 33.75 20.50
C CYS A 181 10.40 35.21 20.78
N MET A 182 9.44 36.14 20.72
CA MET A 182 9.64 37.57 20.98
C MET A 182 8.63 38.09 22.00
N ASP A 183 8.98 39.15 22.73
CA ASP A 183 8.08 39.76 23.71
C ASP A 183 6.83 40.33 23.03
N GLY A 184 5.65 39.87 23.45
CA GLY A 184 4.38 40.24 22.82
C GLY A 184 4.07 41.74 22.87
N LYS A 185 4.68 42.47 23.82
CA LYS A 185 4.52 43.93 23.93
C LYS A 185 5.33 44.71 22.89
N LYS A 186 6.36 44.09 22.31
CA LYS A 186 7.25 44.74 21.32
C LYS A 186 6.77 44.53 19.89
N ALA A 187 5.93 43.52 19.63
CA ALA A 187 5.42 43.18 18.30
C ALA A 187 4.27 44.08 17.81
N ILE A 188 3.65 44.89 18.69
CA ILE A 188 2.54 45.80 18.37
C ILE A 188 3.05 47.23 18.09
N SER A 189 4.38 47.45 18.20
CA SER A 189 5.00 48.78 18.13
C SER A 189 5.79 49.04 16.83
N THR A 190 5.50 48.34 15.74
CA THR A 190 6.08 48.56 14.40
C THR A 190 5.00 48.38 13.35
#